data_AF-A0A852PJW3-F1
#
_entry.id   AF-A0A852PJW3-F1
#
_cell.length_a   1.000
_cell.length_b   1.000
_cell.length_c   1.000
_cell.angle_alpha   90.00
_cell.angle_beta   90.00
_cell.angle_gamma   90.00
#
_symmetry.space_group_name_H-M   'P 1'
#
loop_
_entity.id
_entity.type
_entity.pdbx_description
1 polymer ?
#
loop_
_entity_poly.entity_id
_entity_poly.type
_entity_poly.pdbx_seq_one_letter_code
_entity_poly.pdbx_strand_id
1 'polypeptide(L)'
;MKKLFFSGLVLALVGCSSTPSNLTKQDFVGEWSCSIKYEDIGVGTIDLIYLKSDGSLKDENFIFDHSLSKYGELPIKDYFSSPLKYLTISNGTWSFNNNYLIYKLRKQSAHRLIYPDTFEKIQRIKSFKKIEQSAFSLYSDNIGKEDSIELRVTKFSRDRFTVVQPLTKTYEGECVRKDKADNKFNGFLEALKLIFKVK
;
A
#
# COMPACT_ATOMS: atom_id res chain seq x y z
N MET A 1 -44.22 -40.86 11.12
CA MET A 1 -44.00 -40.59 9.68
C MET A 1 -42.77 -39.69 9.52
N LYS A 2 -41.73 -40.20 8.86
CA LYS A 2 -40.47 -39.48 8.58
C LYS A 2 -40.75 -38.34 7.59
N LYS A 3 -40.25 -37.13 7.86
CA LYS A 3 -40.06 -36.10 6.83
C LYS A 3 -38.65 -35.52 6.96
N LEU A 4 -37.79 -36.04 6.08
CA LEU A 4 -36.48 -35.50 5.74
C LEU A 4 -36.70 -34.16 5.03
N PHE A 5 -36.08 -33.10 5.53
CA PHE A 5 -35.90 -31.88 4.74
C PHE A 5 -34.42 -31.77 4.36
N PHE A 6 -34.24 -31.64 3.05
CA PHE A 6 -32.99 -31.64 2.33
C PHE A 6 -32.05 -30.55 2.84
N SER A 7 -30.84 -30.99 3.19
CA SER A 7 -29.67 -30.13 3.35
C SER A 7 -29.32 -29.53 1.99
N GLY A 8 -29.62 -28.25 1.80
CA GLY A 8 -29.15 -27.46 0.67
C GLY A 8 -27.68 -27.11 0.87
N LEU A 9 -26.80 -27.95 0.33
CA LEU A 9 -25.37 -27.70 0.27
C LEU A 9 -25.12 -26.52 -0.68
N VAL A 10 -25.02 -25.30 -0.14
CA VAL A 10 -24.50 -24.16 -0.89
C VAL A 10 -23.00 -24.38 -1.04
N LEU A 11 -22.60 -24.94 -2.17
CA LEU A 11 -21.22 -24.93 -2.64
C LEU A 11 -20.84 -23.46 -2.91
N ALA A 12 -20.36 -22.78 -1.86
CA ALA A 12 -19.58 -21.58 -2.03
C ALA A 12 -18.31 -21.98 -2.80
N LEU A 13 -18.29 -21.65 -4.09
CA LEU A 13 -17.09 -21.63 -4.91
C LEU A 13 -16.16 -20.58 -4.29
N VAL A 14 -15.41 -20.97 -3.27
CA VAL A 14 -14.16 -20.32 -2.92
C VAL A 14 -13.27 -20.58 -4.12
N GLY A 15 -13.26 -19.61 -5.06
CA GLY A 15 -12.38 -19.65 -6.20
C GLY A 15 -10.96 -19.79 -5.69
N CYS A 16 -10.41 -21.00 -5.78
CA CYS A 16 -9.00 -21.25 -5.60
C CYS A 16 -8.28 -20.41 -6.66
N SER A 17 -7.88 -19.20 -6.30
CA SER A 17 -6.99 -18.38 -7.13
C SER A 17 -5.63 -19.06 -7.10
N SER A 18 -5.44 -20.06 -7.96
CA SER A 18 -4.12 -20.56 -8.31
C SER A 18 -3.35 -19.45 -9.00
N THR A 19 -2.03 -19.38 -8.82
CA THR A 19 -1.18 -18.51 -9.62
C THR A 19 -1.34 -18.93 -11.09
N PRO A 20 -1.96 -18.13 -11.97
CA PRO A 20 -2.14 -18.54 -13.35
C PRO A 20 -0.76 -18.61 -14.00
N SER A 21 -0.44 -19.72 -14.67
CA SER A 21 0.89 -19.95 -15.27
C SER A 21 1.19 -19.06 -16.47
N ASN A 22 0.22 -18.26 -16.94
CA ASN A 22 0.27 -17.52 -18.21
C ASN A 22 -0.05 -16.02 -18.03
N LEU A 23 0.37 -15.40 -16.93
CA LEU A 23 0.24 -13.96 -16.76
C LEU A 23 1.18 -13.23 -17.73
N THR A 24 0.73 -12.09 -18.23
CA THR A 24 1.46 -11.21 -19.12
C THR A 24 1.55 -9.81 -18.54
N LYS A 25 2.43 -8.97 -19.09
CA LYS A 25 2.47 -7.54 -18.76
C LYS A 25 1.09 -6.90 -18.90
N GLN A 26 0.30 -7.26 -19.92
CA GLN A 26 -0.97 -6.60 -20.19
C GLN A 26 -2.01 -6.79 -19.08
N ASP A 27 -1.94 -7.89 -18.33
CA ASP A 27 -2.86 -8.20 -17.24
C ASP A 27 -2.78 -7.19 -16.08
N PHE A 28 -1.63 -6.54 -15.91
CA PHE A 28 -1.37 -5.57 -14.84
C PHE A 28 -1.56 -4.12 -15.28
N VAL A 29 -1.75 -3.83 -16.57
CA VAL A 29 -1.97 -2.45 -17.05
C VAL A 29 -3.23 -1.87 -16.41
N GLY A 30 -3.14 -0.65 -15.88
CA GLY A 30 -4.23 0.15 -15.32
C GLY A 30 -3.91 0.71 -13.94
N GLU A 31 -4.96 1.11 -13.22
CA GLU A 31 -4.86 1.76 -11.90
C GLU A 31 -5.18 0.80 -10.77
N TRP A 32 -4.32 0.77 -9.76
CA TRP A 32 -4.39 -0.16 -8.64
C TRP A 32 -4.23 0.57 -7.32
N SER A 33 -4.93 0.08 -6.30
CA SER A 33 -4.70 0.39 -4.90
C SER A 33 -4.09 -0.85 -4.26
N CYS A 34 -2.82 -0.75 -3.86
CA CYS A 34 -2.06 -1.84 -3.28
C CYS A 34 -1.79 -1.55 -1.81
N SER A 35 -2.04 -2.50 -0.92
CA SER A 35 -1.80 -2.34 0.52
C SER A 35 -0.83 -3.39 1.04
N ILE A 36 0.16 -2.98 1.85
CA ILE A 36 1.10 -3.86 2.54
C ILE A 36 1.15 -3.48 4.02
N LYS A 37 1.29 -4.49 4.90
CA LYS A 37 1.54 -4.32 6.33
C LYS A 37 2.93 -4.82 6.67
N TYR A 38 3.74 -3.95 7.26
CA TYR A 38 5.07 -4.23 7.78
C TYR A 38 4.99 -4.29 9.30
N GLU A 39 4.51 -5.42 9.83
CA GLU A 39 4.06 -5.53 11.23
C GLU A 39 5.21 -5.35 12.24
N ASP A 40 6.39 -5.83 11.92
CA ASP A 40 7.56 -5.77 12.80
C ASP A 40 8.11 -4.36 12.96
N ILE A 41 8.03 -3.54 11.92
CA ILE A 41 8.42 -2.12 11.98
C ILE A 41 7.26 -1.20 12.33
N GLY A 42 6.01 -1.67 12.26
CA GLY A 42 4.82 -0.91 12.62
C GLY A 42 4.41 0.07 11.52
N VAL A 43 4.42 -0.35 10.27
CA VAL A 43 4.09 0.51 9.12
C VAL A 43 3.03 -0.15 8.26
N GLY A 44 2.01 0.60 7.85
CA GLY A 44 1.12 0.22 6.76
C GLY A 44 1.35 1.14 5.56
N THR A 45 1.36 0.60 4.35
CA THR A 45 1.40 1.40 3.12
C THR A 45 0.20 1.13 2.25
N ILE A 46 -0.25 2.18 1.57
CA ILE A 46 -1.22 2.07 0.49
C ILE A 46 -0.72 2.87 -0.71
N ASP A 47 -0.42 2.16 -1.78
CA ASP A 47 0.18 2.64 -3.00
C ASP A 47 -0.93 2.77 -4.05
N LEU A 48 -1.15 3.99 -4.55
CA LEU A 48 -1.97 4.20 -5.75
C LEU A 48 -1.05 4.12 -6.97
N ILE A 49 -1.05 2.95 -7.61
CA ILE A 49 -0.13 2.57 -8.67
C ILE A 49 -0.81 2.72 -10.03
N TYR A 50 -0.15 3.41 -10.95
CA TYR A 50 -0.61 3.64 -12.32
C TYR A 50 0.36 2.95 -13.28
N LEU A 51 0.00 1.77 -13.78
CA LEU A 51 0.81 0.95 -14.67
C LEU A 51 0.36 1.16 -16.13
N LYS A 52 1.14 1.86 -16.94
CA LYS A 52 0.81 2.06 -18.36
C LYS A 52 1.35 0.95 -19.26
N SER A 53 0.67 0.71 -20.39
CA SER A 53 1.06 -0.32 -21.38
C SER A 53 2.46 -0.09 -21.97
N ASP A 54 2.87 1.16 -22.11
CA ASP A 54 4.21 1.55 -22.55
C ASP A 54 5.33 1.20 -21.54
N GLY A 55 4.98 0.78 -20.32
CA GLY A 55 5.94 0.47 -19.25
C GLY A 55 6.27 1.65 -18.33
N SER A 56 5.64 2.81 -18.51
CA SER A 56 5.73 3.90 -17.53
C SER A 56 4.87 3.62 -16.29
N LEU A 57 5.36 4.09 -15.15
CA LEU A 57 4.78 3.90 -13.82
C LEU A 57 4.72 5.25 -13.09
N LYS A 58 3.59 5.50 -12.42
CA LYS A 58 3.49 6.47 -11.33
C LYS A 58 3.04 5.74 -10.07
N ASP A 59 3.64 6.08 -8.95
CA ASP A 59 3.32 5.54 -7.63
C ASP A 59 3.08 6.70 -6.64
N GLU A 60 1.91 6.70 -6.02
CA GLU A 60 1.57 7.56 -4.89
C GLU A 60 1.43 6.71 -3.63
N ASN A 61 2.51 6.62 -2.86
CA ASN A 61 2.59 5.75 -1.70
C ASN A 61 2.24 6.52 -0.42
N PHE A 62 1.07 6.20 0.14
CA PHE A 62 0.59 6.68 1.43
C PHE A 62 1.11 5.79 2.55
N ILE A 63 1.80 6.39 3.50
CA ILE A 63 2.52 5.68 4.55
C ILE A 63 1.89 6.03 5.90
N PHE A 64 1.50 5.00 6.65
CA PHE A 64 0.92 5.09 7.98
C PHE A 64 1.93 4.53 8.98
N ASP A 65 2.66 5.43 9.63
CA ASP A 65 3.79 5.08 10.50
C ASP A 65 3.36 5.03 11.96
N HIS A 66 3.50 3.90 12.63
CA HIS A 66 3.07 3.71 14.02
C HIS A 66 4.22 3.82 15.03
N SER A 67 5.30 4.53 14.72
CA SER A 67 6.44 4.70 15.62
C SER A 67 6.05 5.32 16.97
N LEU A 68 5.02 6.18 17.01
CA LEU A 68 4.48 6.70 18.28
C LEU A 68 3.78 5.61 19.10
N SER A 69 2.98 4.75 18.47
CA SER A 69 2.32 3.63 19.14
C SER A 69 3.36 2.66 19.70
N LYS A 70 4.39 2.33 18.90
CA LYS A 70 5.50 1.47 19.32
C LYS A 70 6.31 2.07 20.46
N TYR A 71 6.57 3.38 20.44
CA TYR A 71 7.25 4.08 21.52
C TYR A 71 6.47 3.99 22.84
N GLY A 72 5.14 4.02 22.79
CA GLY A 72 4.27 3.86 23.96
C GLY A 72 3.90 2.41 24.28
N GLU A 73 4.49 1.41 23.59
CA GLU A 73 4.14 -0.02 23.72
C GLU A 73 2.64 -0.30 23.52
N LEU A 74 1.97 0.53 22.71
CA LEU A 74 0.55 0.40 22.42
C LEU A 74 0.31 -0.55 21.25
N PRO A 75 -0.71 -1.44 21.33
CA PRO A 75 -1.03 -2.35 20.23
C PRO A 75 -1.56 -1.57 19.01
N ILE A 76 -1.07 -1.97 17.83
CA ILE A 76 -1.55 -1.45 16.54
C ILE A 76 -2.80 -2.24 16.15
N LYS A 77 -3.98 -1.63 16.29
CA LYS A 77 -5.26 -2.26 15.92
C LYS A 77 -5.57 -2.14 14.43
N ASP A 78 -5.10 -1.06 13.80
CA ASP A 78 -5.30 -0.78 12.38
C ASP A 78 -4.04 -0.13 11.81
N TYR A 79 -3.41 -0.81 10.86
CA TYR A 79 -2.19 -0.36 10.21
C TYR A 79 -2.43 0.83 9.27
N PHE A 80 -3.67 1.09 8.86
CA PHE A 80 -4.03 2.17 7.93
C PHE A 80 -4.67 3.37 8.63
N SER A 81 -4.51 3.47 9.96
CA SER A 81 -4.97 4.59 10.77
C SER A 81 -3.88 5.02 11.78
N SER A 82 -2.96 5.87 11.33
CA SER A 82 -1.91 6.46 12.18
C SER A 82 -2.03 7.99 12.31
N PRO A 83 -1.65 8.61 13.44
CA PRO A 83 -1.44 10.06 13.52
C PRO A 83 -0.25 10.55 12.66
N LEU A 84 0.74 9.69 12.40
CA LEU A 84 1.84 9.98 11.48
C LEU A 84 1.51 9.41 10.10
N LYS A 85 1.07 10.30 9.21
CA LYS A 85 0.78 9.96 7.81
C LYS A 85 1.71 10.72 6.89
N TYR A 86 2.22 10.04 5.89
CA TYR A 86 3.09 10.61 4.87
C TYR A 86 2.63 10.18 3.48
N LEU A 87 3.08 10.91 2.47
CA LEU A 87 2.89 10.57 1.07
C LEU A 87 4.20 10.78 0.34
N THR A 88 4.64 9.77 -0.40
CA THR A 88 5.71 9.90 -1.38
C THR A 88 5.15 9.77 -2.78
N ILE A 89 5.63 10.57 -3.72
CA ILE A 89 5.24 10.51 -5.12
C ILE A 89 6.46 10.13 -5.93
N SER A 90 6.34 9.08 -6.72
CA SER A 90 7.42 8.54 -7.55
C SER A 90 6.94 8.34 -8.98
N ASN A 91 7.85 8.55 -9.92
CA ASN A 91 7.65 8.19 -11.33
C ASN A 91 8.75 7.23 -11.75
N GLY A 92 8.49 6.41 -12.76
CA GLY A 92 9.50 5.50 -13.25
C GLY A 92 9.00 4.53 -14.30
N THR A 93 9.55 3.33 -14.28
CA THR A 93 9.21 2.27 -15.22
C THR A 93 8.86 0.99 -14.49
N TRP A 94 8.11 0.14 -15.17
CA TRP A 94 7.77 -1.18 -14.67
C TRP A 94 7.87 -2.25 -15.75
N SER A 95 8.14 -3.47 -15.31
CA SER A 95 8.12 -4.66 -16.14
C SER A 95 7.50 -5.83 -15.38
N PHE A 96 7.09 -6.85 -16.14
CA PHE A 96 6.60 -8.11 -15.60
C PHE A 96 7.37 -9.26 -16.25
N ASN A 97 8.06 -10.06 -15.45
CA ASN A 97 8.80 -11.23 -15.93
C ASN A 97 8.83 -12.32 -14.85
N ASN A 98 8.63 -13.59 -15.22
CA ASN A 98 8.72 -14.73 -14.31
C ASN A 98 7.86 -14.60 -13.04
N ASN A 99 6.66 -14.02 -13.15
CA ASN A 99 5.79 -13.69 -12.01
C ASN A 99 6.33 -12.61 -11.06
N TYR A 100 7.29 -11.80 -11.49
CA TYR A 100 7.76 -10.63 -10.76
C TYR A 100 7.31 -9.36 -11.46
N LEU A 101 6.65 -8.49 -10.71
CA LEU A 101 6.53 -7.07 -11.02
C LEU A 101 7.80 -6.38 -10.52
N ILE A 102 8.51 -5.72 -11.42
CA ILE A 102 9.75 -4.99 -11.11
C ILE A 102 9.48 -3.52 -11.39
N TYR A 103 9.59 -2.68 -10.36
CA TYR A 103 9.41 -1.24 -10.44
C TYR A 103 10.75 -0.55 -10.26
N LYS A 104 11.13 0.29 -11.22
CA LYS A 104 12.26 1.21 -11.09
C LYS A 104 11.70 2.59 -10.88
N LEU A 105 11.80 3.10 -9.65
CA LEU A 105 11.13 4.30 -9.19
C LEU A 105 12.14 5.39 -8.88
N ARG A 106 11.83 6.60 -9.30
CA ARG A 106 12.53 7.82 -8.88
C ARG A 106 11.58 8.67 -8.05
N LYS A 107 11.84 8.76 -6.75
CA LYS A 107 11.05 9.57 -5.81
C LYS A 107 11.17 11.04 -6.17
N GLN A 108 10.03 11.70 -6.39
CA GLN A 108 9.93 13.12 -6.76
C GLN A 108 9.70 14.00 -5.54
N SER A 109 8.88 13.53 -4.60
CA SER A 109 8.53 14.31 -3.41
C SER A 109 8.16 13.43 -2.22
N ALA A 110 8.18 14.04 -1.04
CA ALA A 110 7.67 13.50 0.21
C ALA A 110 6.88 14.60 0.94
N HIS A 111 5.72 14.24 1.48
CA HIS A 111 4.77 15.16 2.12
C HIS A 111 4.33 14.62 3.47
N ARG A 112 4.15 15.53 4.45
CA ARG A 112 3.43 15.22 5.69
C ARG A 112 1.93 15.37 5.43
N LEU A 113 1.17 14.35 5.77
CA LEU A 113 -0.29 14.36 5.75
C LEU A 113 -0.85 14.34 7.18
N ILE A 114 -0.25 15.17 8.05
CA ILE A 114 -0.57 15.24 9.48
C ILE A 114 -1.40 16.49 9.73
N TYR A 115 -2.61 16.33 10.29
CA TYR A 115 -3.49 17.48 10.56
C TYR A 115 -2.81 18.52 11.48
N PRO A 116 -3.04 19.82 11.27
CA PRO A 116 -2.34 20.87 12.00
C PRO A 116 -2.42 20.74 13.53
N ASP A 117 -3.59 20.39 14.07
CA ASP A 117 -3.80 20.20 15.51
C ASP A 117 -2.99 19.01 16.08
N THR A 118 -2.91 17.94 15.30
CA THR A 118 -2.15 16.74 15.63
C THR A 118 -0.65 17.01 15.54
N PHE A 119 -0.23 17.72 14.49
CA PHE A 119 1.16 18.12 14.32
C PHE A 119 1.62 19.02 15.47
N GLU A 120 0.81 20.00 15.87
CA GLU A 120 1.12 20.85 17.01
C GLU A 120 1.33 20.05 18.31
N LYS A 121 0.44 19.08 18.59
CA LYS A 121 0.57 18.18 19.75
C LYS A 121 1.87 17.37 19.71
N ILE A 122 2.24 16.85 18.54
CA ILE A 122 3.50 16.12 18.32
C ILE A 122 4.70 17.04 18.59
N GLN A 123 4.67 18.28 18.10
CA GLN A 123 5.78 19.22 18.25
C GLN A 123 6.00 19.70 19.70
N ARG A 124 4.96 19.67 20.55
CA ARG A 124 5.05 20.05 21.97
C ARG A 124 5.82 19.03 22.83
N ILE A 125 5.80 17.75 22.45
CA ILE A 125 6.46 16.67 23.21
C ILE A 125 7.81 16.34 22.54
N LYS A 126 8.92 16.59 23.25
CA LYS A 126 10.28 16.46 22.70
C LYS A 126 10.58 15.08 22.08
N SER A 127 10.14 13.99 22.71
CA SER A 127 10.32 12.63 22.18
C SER A 127 9.49 12.41 20.91
N PHE A 128 8.22 12.83 20.90
CA PHE A 128 7.33 12.66 19.75
C PHE A 128 7.82 13.48 18.54
N LYS A 129 8.26 14.71 18.79
CA LYS A 129 8.91 15.54 17.78
C LYS A 129 10.10 14.83 17.13
N LYS A 130 10.99 14.24 17.93
CA LYS A 130 12.14 13.50 17.39
C LYS A 130 11.70 12.29 16.57
N ILE A 131 10.72 11.53 17.06
CA ILE A 131 10.17 10.36 16.34
C ILE A 131 9.59 10.78 14.98
N GLU A 132 8.76 11.82 14.96
CA GLU A 132 8.17 12.34 13.71
C GLU A 132 9.25 12.86 12.76
N GLN A 133 10.24 13.60 13.25
CA GLN A 133 11.34 14.10 12.43
C GLN A 133 12.17 12.97 11.82
N SER A 134 12.48 11.93 12.60
CA SER A 134 13.19 10.75 12.10
C SER A 134 12.38 10.00 11.05
N ALA A 135 11.09 9.79 11.28
CA ALA A 135 10.20 9.15 10.32
C ALA A 135 10.11 9.96 9.01
N PHE A 136 9.88 11.27 9.08
CA PHE A 136 9.81 12.09 7.87
C PHE A 136 11.14 12.17 7.11
N SER A 137 12.28 12.19 7.83
CA SER A 137 13.60 12.12 7.19
C SER A 137 13.73 10.84 6.38
N LEU A 138 13.43 9.69 6.97
CA LEU A 138 13.48 8.39 6.28
C LEU A 138 12.64 8.38 4.99
N TYR A 139 11.42 8.90 5.04
CA TYR A 139 10.55 8.92 3.86
C TYR A 139 10.94 9.99 2.83
N SER A 140 11.66 11.03 3.24
CA SER A 140 12.21 12.08 2.37
C SER A 140 13.58 11.74 1.81
N ASP A 141 14.25 10.72 2.35
CA ASP A 141 15.56 10.30 1.88
C ASP A 141 15.49 9.83 0.42
N ASN A 142 16.61 10.00 -0.28
CA ASN A 142 16.81 9.56 -1.67
C ASN A 142 15.82 10.17 -2.70
N ILE A 143 15.19 11.31 -2.40
CA ILE A 143 14.51 12.11 -3.43
C ILE A 143 15.48 12.38 -4.59
N GLY A 144 15.00 12.14 -5.81
CA GLY A 144 15.77 12.30 -7.03
C GLY A 144 16.70 11.14 -7.36
N LYS A 145 16.80 10.10 -6.52
CA LYS A 145 17.54 8.87 -6.83
C LYS A 145 16.58 7.77 -7.31
N GLU A 146 17.11 6.87 -8.13
CA GLU A 146 16.40 5.67 -8.57
C GLU A 146 16.56 4.55 -7.53
N ASP A 147 15.49 3.81 -7.29
CA ASP A 147 15.45 2.61 -6.47
C ASP A 147 14.59 1.54 -7.17
N SER A 148 14.80 0.27 -6.83
CA SER A 148 14.11 -0.87 -7.44
C SER A 148 13.29 -1.62 -6.41
N ILE A 149 12.03 -1.87 -6.72
CA ILE A 149 11.12 -2.71 -5.93
C ILE A 149 10.78 -3.95 -6.75
N GLU A 150 10.97 -5.12 -6.15
CA GLU A 150 10.60 -6.40 -6.74
C GLU A 150 9.46 -7.04 -5.95
N LEU A 151 8.39 -7.42 -6.66
CA LEU A 151 7.18 -7.99 -6.09
C LEU A 151 6.84 -9.28 -6.82
N ARG A 152 6.86 -10.41 -6.10
CA ARG A 152 6.42 -11.69 -6.65
C ARG A 152 4.90 -11.79 -6.60
N VAL A 153 4.25 -11.95 -7.74
CA VAL A 153 2.81 -12.21 -7.83
C VAL A 153 2.52 -13.65 -7.42
N THR A 154 1.65 -13.83 -6.44
CA THR A 154 1.28 -15.15 -5.89
C THR A 154 -0.14 -15.57 -6.25
N LYS A 155 -1.05 -14.60 -6.40
CA LYS A 155 -2.44 -14.83 -6.82
C LYS A 155 -2.85 -13.73 -7.80
N PHE A 156 -3.66 -14.08 -8.80
CA PHE A 156 -4.16 -13.10 -9.75
C PHE A 156 -5.61 -13.38 -10.14
N SER A 157 -6.36 -12.31 -10.31
CA SER A 157 -7.69 -12.24 -10.90
C SER A 157 -7.81 -10.89 -11.62
N ARG A 158 -8.82 -10.74 -12.48
CA ARG A 158 -9.01 -9.50 -13.28
C ARG A 158 -8.97 -8.22 -12.45
N ASP A 159 -9.58 -8.25 -11.26
CA ASP A 159 -9.83 -7.06 -10.45
C ASP A 159 -8.93 -7.01 -9.20
N ARG A 160 -8.16 -8.07 -8.91
CA ARG A 160 -7.30 -8.19 -7.71
C ARG A 160 -6.10 -9.09 -7.95
N PHE A 161 -4.97 -8.77 -7.33
CA PHE A 161 -3.83 -9.68 -7.24
C PHE A 161 -3.13 -9.57 -5.88
N THR A 162 -2.41 -10.62 -5.51
CA THR A 162 -1.59 -10.67 -4.29
C THR A 162 -0.13 -10.68 -4.69
N VAL A 163 0.67 -9.90 -3.98
CA VAL A 163 2.12 -9.85 -4.13
C VAL A 163 2.82 -10.25 -2.85
N VAL A 164 4.07 -10.66 -3.00
CA VAL A 164 5.00 -10.87 -1.92
C VAL A 164 6.24 -10.03 -2.21
N GLN A 165 6.59 -9.16 -1.26
CA GLN A 165 7.81 -8.36 -1.30
C GLN A 165 8.90 -9.01 -0.44
N PRO A 166 9.99 -9.54 -1.04
CA PRO A 166 11.13 -10.01 -0.28
C PRO A 166 12.01 -8.83 0.15
N LEU A 167 12.14 -8.62 1.45
CA LEU A 167 13.13 -7.73 2.07
C LEU A 167 13.94 -8.57 3.09
N THR A 168 14.30 -8.00 4.25
CA THR A 168 14.80 -8.78 5.41
C THR A 168 13.78 -9.79 5.92
N LYS A 169 12.49 -9.47 5.75
CA LYS A 169 11.34 -10.38 5.90
C LYS A 169 10.49 -10.34 4.65
N THR A 170 9.57 -11.29 4.58
CA THR A 170 8.62 -11.41 3.48
C THR A 170 7.30 -10.75 3.88
N TYR A 171 6.84 -9.78 3.09
CA TYR A 171 5.58 -9.08 3.34
C TYR A 171 4.58 -9.38 2.23
N GLU A 172 3.37 -9.79 2.61
CA GLU A 172 2.26 -10.00 1.66
C GLU A 172 1.51 -8.68 1.44
N GLY A 173 1.20 -8.41 0.19
CA GLY A 173 0.42 -7.26 -0.25
C GLY A 173 -0.79 -7.67 -1.06
N GLU A 174 -1.86 -6.89 -0.95
CA GLU A 174 -3.04 -7.03 -1.78
C GLU A 174 -3.22 -5.81 -2.67
N CYS A 175 -3.43 -6.05 -3.96
CA CYS A 175 -3.74 -5.03 -4.95
C CYS A 175 -5.14 -5.24 -5.49
N VAL A 176 -5.92 -4.16 -5.56
CA VAL A 176 -7.28 -4.14 -6.10
C VAL A 176 -7.36 -3.02 -7.13
N ARG A 177 -8.12 -3.21 -8.21
CA ARG A 177 -8.38 -2.14 -9.18
C ARG A 177 -8.89 -0.90 -8.45
N LYS A 178 -8.39 0.28 -8.81
CA LYS A 178 -8.68 1.53 -8.08
C LYS A 178 -10.18 1.83 -7.95
N ASP A 179 -10.97 1.48 -8.97
CA ASP A 179 -12.44 1.63 -9.02
C ASP A 179 -13.22 0.54 -8.28
N LYS A 180 -12.54 -0.53 -7.84
CA LYS A 180 -13.13 -1.66 -7.09
C LYS A 180 -12.68 -1.72 -5.64
N ALA A 181 -11.55 -1.10 -5.30
CA ALA A 181 -11.14 -0.89 -3.91
C ALA A 181 -12.24 -0.10 -3.19
N ASP A 182 -12.48 -0.37 -1.90
CA ASP A 182 -13.54 0.28 -1.14
C ASP A 182 -13.51 1.79 -1.40
N ASN A 183 -14.54 2.29 -2.09
CA ASN A 183 -14.60 3.66 -2.59
C ASN A 183 -14.41 4.69 -1.46
N LYS A 184 -14.73 4.32 -0.21
CA LYS A 184 -14.49 5.16 0.97
C LYS A 184 -13.00 5.35 1.24
N PHE A 185 -12.18 4.32 1.05
CA PHE A 185 -10.75 4.35 1.35
C PHE A 185 -9.96 5.15 0.32
N ASN A 186 -10.14 4.87 -0.97
CA ASN A 186 -9.50 5.64 -2.03
C ASN A 186 -9.99 7.09 -2.07
N GLY A 187 -11.31 7.30 -1.87
CA GLY A 187 -11.87 8.65 -1.73
C GLY A 187 -11.25 9.42 -0.57
N PHE A 188 -10.98 8.76 0.56
CA PHE A 188 -10.27 9.35 1.69
C PHE A 188 -8.82 9.75 1.35
N LEU A 189 -8.06 8.88 0.68
CA LEU A 189 -6.68 9.19 0.28
C LEU A 189 -6.62 10.37 -0.70
N GLU A 190 -7.51 10.40 -1.68
CA GLU A 190 -7.64 11.51 -2.63
C GLU A 190 -8.04 12.80 -1.89
N ALA A 191 -8.96 12.73 -0.93
CA ALA A 191 -9.33 13.87 -0.09
C ALA A 191 -8.16 14.38 0.77
N LEU A 192 -7.31 13.50 1.31
CA LEU A 192 -6.11 13.91 2.02
C LEU A 192 -5.19 14.75 1.12
N LYS A 193 -4.94 14.32 -0.12
CA LYS A 193 -4.12 15.12 -1.05
C LYS A 193 -4.67 16.53 -1.25
N LEU A 194 -6.00 16.65 -1.40
CA LEU A 194 -6.68 17.95 -1.54
C LEU A 194 -6.52 18.83 -0.29
N ILE A 195 -6.76 18.28 0.89
CA ILE A 195 -6.63 18.98 2.18
C ILE A 195 -5.21 19.54 2.36
N PHE A 196 -4.20 18.72 2.04
CA PHE A 196 -2.78 19.08 2.19
C PHE A 196 -2.20 19.77 0.96
N LYS A 197 -3.02 20.10 -0.04
CA LYS A 197 -2.63 20.81 -1.28
C LYS A 197 -1.47 20.14 -2.01
N VAL A 198 -1.43 18.80 -1.99
CA VAL A 198 -0.46 18.01 -2.75
C VAL A 198 -0.89 18.02 -4.21
N LYS A 199 0.03 18.36 -5.12
CA LYS A 199 -0.19 18.41 -6.56
C LYS A 199 0.25 17.13 -7.24
#